data_AF-A0A182ETS4-F1
#
_entry.id   AF-A0A182ETS4-F1
#
_cell.length_a   1.000
_cell.length_b   1.000
_cell.length_c   1.000
_cell.angle_alpha   90.00
_cell.angle_beta   90.00
_cell.angle_gamma   90.00
#
_symmetry.space_group_name_H-M   'P 1'
#
loop_
_entity.id
_entity.type
_entity.pdbx_description
1 polymer ?
#
loop_
_entity_poly.entity_id
_entity_poly.type
_entity_poly.pdbx_seq_one_letter_code
_entity_poly.pdbx_strand_id
1 'polypeptide(L)'
;IQRVLQVKETPEIRLLLSQIDSELNVLADSLSRLNADYARSLKPLSNAQTDVRKLKELNERRCQLDIACNDLLRKVSGDDVAVIRSLTLHLHSLEEPFMTFLRELQKEIDDEITLQANYEGITKRLSQLGTDVDQRTRNAIKDVRNQLEYVQSDLNLLRAQCSQRRKYVENMVECVLPDATLSNCSRRKKIMLMVSRTVTTIIQVVEDELRRSSSIKENDLLELKQKLQEVNICIADETDAVNETVPNNMLEQVIAKPIYKYM
;
A
#
# COMPACT_ATOMS: atom_id res chain seq x y z
N ILE A 1 1.44 10.31 57.28
CA ILE A 1 2.92 10.28 57.34
C ILE A 1 3.47 11.35 58.29
N GLN A 2 3.17 12.64 58.13
CA GLN A 2 3.68 13.72 59.00
C GLN A 2 3.35 13.54 60.51
N ARG A 3 2.25 12.86 60.85
CA ARG A 3 1.88 12.48 62.22
C ARG A 3 2.77 11.41 62.85
N VAL A 4 3.33 10.47 62.08
CA VAL A 4 4.16 9.36 62.60
C VAL A 4 5.45 9.88 63.26
N LEU A 5 5.97 11.00 62.78
CA LEU A 5 7.16 11.64 63.36
C LEU A 5 6.90 12.30 64.73
N GLN A 6 5.66 12.67 65.04
CA GLN A 6 5.31 13.49 66.21
C GLN A 6 4.69 12.71 67.39
N VAL A 7 4.22 11.48 67.16
CA VAL A 7 3.55 10.67 68.19
C VAL A 7 4.53 10.19 69.26
N LYS A 8 4.13 10.38 70.53
CA LYS A 8 4.85 9.94 71.74
C LYS A 8 4.01 9.08 72.69
N GLU A 9 2.69 9.02 72.49
CA GLU A 9 1.76 8.37 73.42
C GLU A 9 1.22 7.03 72.87
N THR A 10 1.19 6.01 73.72
CA THR A 10 0.71 4.65 73.39
C THR A 10 -0.69 4.59 72.74
N PRO A 11 -1.74 5.34 73.16
CA PRO A 11 -3.04 5.30 72.49
C PRO A 11 -3.01 5.85 71.06
N GLU A 12 -2.20 6.87 70.78
CA GLU A 12 -2.03 7.43 69.44
C GLU A 12 -1.30 6.44 68.52
N ILE A 13 -0.33 5.70 69.05
CA ILE A 13 0.37 4.62 68.34
C ILE A 13 -0.62 3.54 67.92
N ARG A 14 -1.48 3.06 68.82
CA ARG A 14 -2.48 2.03 68.49
C ARG A 14 -3.48 2.49 67.44
N LEU A 15 -3.89 3.76 67.48
CA LEU A 15 -4.73 4.34 66.42
C LEU A 15 -4.01 4.35 65.06
N LEU A 16 -2.73 4.72 65.03
CA LEU A 16 -1.93 4.68 63.80
C LEU A 16 -1.76 3.26 63.26
N LEU A 17 -1.55 2.26 64.13
CA LEU A 17 -1.45 0.85 63.70
C LEU A 17 -2.75 0.36 63.07
N SER A 18 -3.90 0.72 63.65
CA SER A 18 -5.22 0.41 63.07
C SER A 18 -5.44 1.10 61.72
N GLN A 19 -4.96 2.34 61.56
CA GLN A 19 -5.02 3.05 60.27
C GLN A 19 -4.13 2.38 59.21
N ILE A 20 -2.91 1.98 59.58
CA ILE A 20 -2.00 1.27 58.68
C ILE A 20 -2.60 -0.06 58.23
N ASP A 21 -3.18 -0.83 59.17
CA ASP A 21 -3.86 -2.10 58.86
C ASP A 21 -5.04 -1.90 57.90
N SER A 22 -5.89 -0.90 58.15
CA SER A 22 -7.01 -0.56 57.27
C SER A 22 -6.53 -0.19 55.85
N GLU A 23 -5.48 0.62 55.74
CA GLU A 23 -4.91 1.04 54.46
C GLU A 23 -4.27 -0.15 53.71
N LEU A 24 -3.61 -1.04 54.43
CA LEU A 24 -3.04 -2.26 53.89
C LEU A 24 -4.10 -3.18 53.28
N ASN A 25 -5.24 -3.34 53.96
CA ASN A 25 -6.39 -4.07 53.43
C ASN A 25 -6.94 -3.41 52.16
N VAL A 26 -7.04 -2.07 52.12
CA VAL A 26 -7.45 -1.33 50.92
C VAL A 26 -6.47 -1.55 49.75
N LEU A 27 -5.16 -1.62 50.00
CA LEU A 27 -4.16 -1.93 48.98
C LEU A 27 -4.36 -3.35 48.43
N ALA A 28 -4.46 -4.34 49.31
CA ALA A 28 -4.67 -5.75 48.93
C ALA A 28 -5.97 -5.95 48.13
N ASP A 29 -7.08 -5.34 48.58
CA ASP A 29 -8.37 -5.40 47.89
C ASP A 29 -8.33 -4.69 46.53
N SER A 30 -7.62 -3.57 46.43
CA SER A 30 -7.49 -2.83 45.17
C SER A 30 -6.66 -3.60 44.16
N LEU A 31 -5.55 -4.20 44.58
CA LEU A 31 -4.72 -5.07 43.74
C LEU A 31 -5.52 -6.30 43.28
N SER A 32 -6.21 -6.97 44.22
CA SER A 32 -7.01 -8.17 43.92
C SER A 32 -8.15 -7.89 42.96
N ARG A 33 -8.87 -6.77 43.15
CA ARG A 33 -9.94 -6.34 42.24
C ARG A 33 -9.39 -6.04 40.84
N LEU A 34 -8.29 -5.30 40.75
CA LEU A 34 -7.71 -4.98 39.46
C LEU A 34 -7.24 -6.24 38.73
N ASN A 35 -6.57 -7.16 39.44
CA ASN A 35 -6.15 -8.43 38.88
C ASN A 35 -7.35 -9.27 38.41
N ALA A 36 -8.43 -9.32 39.20
CA ALA A 36 -9.67 -10.01 38.84
C ALA A 36 -10.36 -9.40 37.61
N ASP A 37 -10.30 -8.07 37.44
CA ASP A 37 -10.85 -7.41 36.25
C ASP A 37 -10.12 -7.85 34.98
N TYR A 38 -8.78 -7.91 35.03
CA TYR A 38 -7.96 -8.37 33.90
C TYR A 38 -8.08 -9.87 33.64
N ALA A 39 -8.28 -10.68 34.68
CA ALA A 39 -8.58 -12.10 34.53
C ALA A 39 -9.92 -12.36 33.82
N ARG A 40 -10.87 -11.42 33.89
CA ARG A 40 -12.17 -11.53 33.21
C ARG A 40 -12.11 -11.06 31.76
N SER A 41 -11.42 -9.96 31.51
CA SER A 41 -11.36 -9.37 30.17
C SER A 41 -10.18 -8.41 30.02
N LEU A 42 -9.55 -8.47 28.85
CA LEU A 42 -8.61 -7.45 28.41
C LEU A 42 -9.30 -6.08 28.28
N LYS A 43 -8.56 -5.02 28.57
CA LYS A 43 -9.06 -3.64 28.52
C LYS A 43 -8.44 -2.89 27.34
N PRO A 44 -9.12 -1.86 26.80
CA PRO A 44 -8.51 -0.95 25.83
C PRO A 44 -7.21 -0.34 26.35
N LEU A 45 -6.28 -0.02 25.45
CA LEU A 45 -4.95 0.54 25.78
C LEU A 45 -5.03 1.75 26.72
N SER A 46 -5.96 2.68 26.47
CA SER A 46 -6.17 3.87 27.30
C SER A 46 -6.56 3.54 28.75
N ASN A 47 -7.38 2.50 28.93
CA ASN A 47 -7.77 2.02 30.25
C ASN A 47 -6.60 1.32 30.93
N ALA A 48 -5.82 0.51 30.20
CA ALA A 48 -4.64 -0.15 30.73
C ALA A 48 -3.55 0.82 31.19
N GLN A 49 -3.32 1.91 30.44
CA GLN A 49 -2.43 2.99 30.84
C GLN A 49 -2.90 3.71 32.11
N THR A 50 -4.21 3.82 32.30
CA THR A 50 -4.80 4.38 33.51
C THR A 50 -4.63 3.44 34.70
N ASP A 51 -4.83 2.15 34.49
CA ASP A 51 -4.66 1.12 35.51
C ASP A 51 -3.18 0.97 35.94
N VAL A 52 -2.22 1.11 35.01
CA VAL A 52 -0.79 1.17 35.36
C VAL A 52 -0.45 2.38 36.22
N ARG A 53 -1.01 3.56 35.93
CA ARG A 53 -0.81 4.75 36.78
C ARG A 53 -1.35 4.50 38.19
N LYS A 54 -2.55 3.93 38.28
CA LYS A 54 -3.15 3.54 39.55
C LYS A 54 -2.31 2.50 40.31
N LEU A 55 -1.77 1.49 39.63
CA LEU A 55 -0.86 0.50 40.24
C LEU A 55 0.42 1.14 40.78
N LYS A 56 1.00 2.10 40.05
CA LYS A 56 2.17 2.87 40.51
C LYS A 56 1.84 3.65 41.79
N GLU A 57 0.70 4.34 41.83
CA GLU A 57 0.23 5.07 43.02
C GLU A 57 -0.02 4.14 44.22
N LEU A 58 -0.63 2.97 43.99
CA LEU A 58 -0.86 1.97 45.05
C LEU A 58 0.46 1.41 45.60
N ASN A 59 1.42 1.10 44.73
CA ASN A 59 2.73 0.61 45.15
C ASN A 59 3.56 1.69 45.88
N GLU A 60 3.47 2.95 45.45
CA GLU A 60 4.08 4.09 46.17
C GLU A 60 3.50 4.20 47.59
N ARG A 61 2.19 4.07 47.74
CA ARG A 61 1.52 4.07 49.06
C ARG A 61 1.94 2.87 49.92
N ARG A 62 2.14 1.68 49.33
CA ARG A 62 2.72 0.51 50.02
C ARG A 62 4.10 0.85 50.59
N CYS A 63 5.00 1.42 49.77
CA CYS A 63 6.33 1.83 50.22
C CYS A 63 6.27 2.86 51.36
N GLN A 64 5.35 3.81 51.30
CA GLN A 64 5.15 4.81 52.35
C GLN A 64 4.67 4.19 53.67
N LEU A 65 3.78 3.19 53.62
CA LEU A 65 3.35 2.44 54.80
C LEU A 65 4.49 1.62 55.40
N ASP A 66 5.33 1.01 54.56
CA ASP A 66 6.51 0.27 55.03
C ASP A 66 7.51 1.16 55.77
N ILE A 67 7.80 2.35 55.22
CA ILE A 67 8.62 3.36 55.89
C ILE A 67 7.99 3.77 57.24
N ALA A 68 6.66 3.98 57.27
CA ALA A 68 5.95 4.34 58.50
C ALA A 68 6.02 3.22 59.57
N CYS A 69 5.90 1.95 59.18
CA CYS A 69 6.08 0.80 60.08
C CYS A 69 7.50 0.76 60.65
N ASN A 70 8.52 0.95 59.79
CA ASN A 70 9.93 0.97 60.21
C ASN A 70 10.22 2.13 61.19
N ASP A 71 9.62 3.30 60.98
CA ASP A 71 9.76 4.44 61.88
C ASP A 71 9.05 4.21 63.23
N LEU A 72 7.85 3.61 63.21
CA LEU A 72 7.12 3.26 64.43
C LEU A 72 7.85 2.19 65.24
N LEU A 73 8.46 1.20 64.58
CA LEU A 73 9.22 0.12 65.23
C LEU A 73 10.33 0.64 66.15
N ARG A 74 10.94 1.79 65.80
CA ARG A 74 11.98 2.46 66.62
C ARG A 74 11.43 3.15 67.86
N LYS A 75 10.12 3.36 67.95
CA LYS A 75 9.43 4.15 68.99
C LYS A 75 8.59 3.33 69.95
N VAL A 76 8.30 2.07 69.63
CA VAL A 76 7.45 1.19 70.46
C VAL A 76 8.22 0.08 71.16
N SER A 77 7.65 -0.38 72.27
CA SER A 77 8.14 -1.53 73.07
C SER A 77 6.95 -2.43 73.41
N GLY A 78 7.20 -3.71 73.69
CA GLY A 78 6.16 -4.67 74.09
C GLY A 78 5.30 -5.17 72.92
N ASP A 79 4.02 -5.43 73.17
CA ASP A 79 3.13 -6.13 72.23
C ASP A 79 2.93 -5.40 70.88
N ASP A 80 3.02 -4.06 70.87
CA ASP A 80 2.90 -3.25 69.65
C ASP A 80 4.03 -3.57 68.63
N VAL A 81 5.18 -4.07 69.09
CA VAL A 81 6.29 -4.52 68.23
C VAL A 81 5.88 -5.73 67.38
N ALA A 82 5.14 -6.68 67.98
CA ALA A 82 4.67 -7.86 67.26
C ALA A 82 3.64 -7.48 66.18
N VAL A 83 2.76 -6.52 66.50
CA VAL A 83 1.78 -5.98 65.55
C VAL A 83 2.47 -5.33 64.36
N ILE A 84 3.46 -4.44 64.59
CA ILE A 84 4.21 -3.80 63.51
C ILE A 84 4.93 -4.82 62.64
N ARG A 85 5.58 -5.83 63.23
CA ARG A 85 6.24 -6.90 62.47
C ARG A 85 5.26 -7.66 61.58
N SER A 86 4.06 -7.94 62.08
CA SER A 86 3.00 -8.57 61.29
C SER A 86 2.58 -7.69 60.10
N LEU A 87 2.41 -6.38 60.32
CA LEU A 87 2.05 -5.43 59.27
C LEU A 87 3.15 -5.30 58.20
N THR A 88 4.42 -5.22 58.63
CA THR A 88 5.59 -5.19 57.72
C THR A 88 5.67 -6.47 56.88
N LEU A 89 5.45 -7.64 57.47
CA LEU A 89 5.44 -8.91 56.72
C LEU A 89 4.33 -8.92 55.66
N HIS A 90 3.14 -8.43 56.00
CA HIS A 90 2.04 -8.35 55.04
C HIS A 90 2.33 -7.31 53.93
N LEU A 91 2.90 -6.14 54.25
CA LEU A 91 3.37 -5.16 53.25
C LEU A 91 4.42 -5.75 52.29
N HIS A 92 5.37 -6.53 52.79
CA HIS A 92 6.35 -7.23 51.95
C HIS A 92 5.71 -8.33 51.11
N SER A 93 4.72 -9.06 51.64
CA SER A 93 4.03 -10.09 50.86
C SER A 93 3.28 -9.54 49.64
N LEU A 94 2.90 -8.25 49.65
CA LEU A 94 2.26 -7.58 48.53
C LEU A 94 3.25 -7.06 47.49
N GLU A 95 4.54 -6.94 47.81
CA GLU A 95 5.56 -6.36 46.92
C GLU A 95 5.67 -7.10 45.60
N GLU A 96 5.88 -8.42 45.65
CA GLU A 96 6.07 -9.22 44.44
C GLU A 96 4.81 -9.26 43.56
N PRO A 97 3.58 -9.44 44.11
CA PRO A 97 2.34 -9.28 43.34
C PRO A 97 2.21 -7.92 42.63
N PHE A 98 2.53 -6.81 43.31
CA PHE A 98 2.49 -5.48 42.70
C PHE A 98 3.52 -5.35 41.57
N MET A 99 4.77 -5.75 41.83
CA MET A 99 5.87 -5.58 40.89
C MET A 99 5.72 -6.48 39.67
N THR A 100 5.23 -7.70 39.85
CA THR A 100 4.93 -8.63 38.75
C THR A 100 3.84 -8.05 37.87
N PHE A 101 2.69 -7.68 38.45
CA PHE A 101 1.57 -7.19 37.66
C PHE A 101 1.91 -5.87 36.93
N LEU A 102 2.59 -4.95 37.60
CA LEU A 102 3.02 -3.70 37.00
C LEU A 102 4.00 -3.91 35.84
N ARG A 103 4.94 -4.84 35.97
CA ARG A 103 5.93 -5.16 34.92
C ARG A 103 5.27 -5.76 33.70
N GLU A 104 4.44 -6.79 33.89
CA GLU A 104 3.78 -7.47 32.78
C GLU A 104 2.80 -6.54 32.07
N LEU A 105 1.98 -5.79 32.83
CA LEU A 105 1.03 -4.85 32.24
C LEU A 105 1.71 -3.70 31.48
N GLN A 106 2.81 -3.15 32.03
CA GLN A 106 3.58 -2.12 31.33
C GLN A 106 4.20 -2.66 30.03
N LYS A 107 4.74 -3.88 30.07
CA LYS A 107 5.31 -4.53 28.89
C LYS A 107 4.25 -4.73 27.80
N GLU A 108 3.08 -5.26 28.14
CA GLU A 108 1.99 -5.45 27.18
C GLU A 108 1.51 -4.11 26.57
N ILE A 109 1.49 -3.04 27.37
CA ILE A 109 1.18 -1.69 26.87
C ILE A 109 2.23 -1.21 25.87
N ASP A 110 3.52 -1.38 26.18
CA ASP A 110 4.62 -0.95 25.30
C ASP A 110 4.64 -1.77 24.00
N ASP A 111 4.36 -3.08 24.09
CA ASP A 111 4.23 -3.98 22.95
C ASP A 111 3.05 -3.57 22.04
N GLU A 112 1.87 -3.24 22.61
CA GLU A 112 0.70 -2.79 21.86
C GLU A 112 0.94 -1.45 21.16
N ILE A 113 1.58 -0.48 21.83
CA ILE A 113 1.96 0.80 21.20
C ILE A 113 2.88 0.56 20.00
N THR A 114 3.87 -0.32 20.17
CA THR A 114 4.80 -0.68 19.10
C THR A 114 4.08 -1.38 17.95
N LEU A 115 3.14 -2.27 18.26
CA LEU A 115 2.33 -2.98 17.27
C LEU A 115 1.46 -2.01 16.44
N GLN A 116 0.79 -1.06 17.09
CA GLN A 116 -0.03 -0.03 16.42
C GLN A 116 0.83 0.82 15.47
N ALA A 117 1.99 1.29 15.94
CA ALA A 117 2.91 2.07 15.11
C ALA A 117 3.41 1.27 13.89
N ASN A 118 3.71 -0.02 14.07
CA ASN A 118 4.12 -0.91 12.98
C ASN A 118 3.00 -1.10 11.95
N TYR A 119 1.77 -1.34 12.42
CA TYR A 119 0.61 -1.50 11.55
C TYR A 119 0.33 -0.25 10.71
N GLU A 120 0.36 0.93 11.34
CA GLU A 120 0.23 2.23 10.65
C GLU A 120 1.36 2.44 9.63
N GLY A 121 2.60 2.11 10.02
CA GLY A 121 3.76 2.19 9.15
C GLY A 121 3.65 1.30 7.91
N ILE A 122 3.20 0.06 8.06
CA ILE A 122 2.96 -0.88 6.95
C ILE A 122 1.84 -0.36 6.06
N THR A 123 0.72 0.05 6.65
CA THR A 123 -0.44 0.58 5.89
C THR A 123 -0.03 1.77 5.04
N LYS A 124 0.72 2.73 5.61
CA LYS A 124 1.23 3.89 4.88
C LYS A 124 2.16 3.50 3.72
N ARG A 125 3.07 2.55 3.95
CA ARG A 125 3.98 2.06 2.90
C ARG A 125 3.23 1.35 1.78
N LEU A 126 2.22 0.55 2.10
CA LEU A 126 1.39 -0.13 1.10
C LEU A 126 0.58 0.87 0.27
N SER A 127 -0.03 1.89 0.91
CA SER A 127 -0.73 2.95 0.19
C SER A 127 0.19 3.76 -0.73
N GLN A 128 1.40 4.08 -0.25
CA GLN A 128 2.40 4.75 -1.08
C GLN A 128 2.82 3.87 -2.26
N LEU A 129 3.09 2.58 -2.00
CA LEU A 129 3.46 1.64 -3.05
C LEU A 129 2.36 1.50 -4.11
N GLY A 130 1.09 1.43 -3.68
CA GLY A 130 -0.05 1.43 -4.59
C GLY A 130 -0.08 2.70 -5.46
N THR A 131 0.13 3.87 -4.85
CA THR A 131 0.18 5.15 -5.56
C THR A 131 1.35 5.22 -6.54
N ASP A 132 2.54 4.73 -6.16
CA ASP A 132 3.74 4.72 -7.00
C ASP A 132 3.57 3.78 -8.20
N VAL A 133 3.01 2.59 -7.98
CA VAL A 133 2.68 1.63 -9.05
C VAL A 133 1.67 2.27 -9.99
N ASP A 134 0.63 2.92 -9.45
CA ASP A 134 -0.38 3.58 -10.27
C ASP A 134 0.21 4.71 -11.11
N GLN A 135 1.07 5.53 -10.52
CA GLN A 135 1.74 6.60 -11.24
C GLN A 135 2.67 6.07 -12.33
N ARG A 136 3.45 5.02 -12.05
CA ARG A 136 4.32 4.40 -13.05
C ARG A 136 3.53 3.84 -14.23
N THR A 137 2.41 3.17 -13.97
CA THR A 137 1.57 2.67 -15.05
C THR A 137 0.98 3.81 -15.89
N ARG A 138 0.48 4.88 -15.27
CA ARG A 138 -0.05 6.05 -15.99
C ARG A 138 1.01 6.73 -16.85
N ASN A 139 2.22 6.89 -16.30
CA ASN A 139 3.35 7.43 -17.06
C ASN A 139 3.69 6.54 -18.27
N ALA A 140 3.74 5.21 -18.09
CA ALA A 140 3.99 4.29 -19.20
C ALA A 140 2.90 4.35 -20.29
N ILE A 141 1.63 4.44 -19.91
CA ILE A 141 0.51 4.61 -20.87
C ILE A 141 0.68 5.92 -21.64
N LYS A 142 1.00 7.01 -20.95
CA LYS A 142 1.26 8.32 -21.55
C LYS A 142 2.45 8.29 -22.51
N ASP A 143 3.53 7.60 -22.15
CA ASP A 143 4.72 7.47 -22.99
C ASP A 143 4.42 6.71 -24.29
N VAL A 144 3.66 5.61 -24.22
CA VAL A 144 3.20 4.87 -25.40
C VAL A 144 2.33 5.76 -26.29
N ARG A 145 1.42 6.54 -25.70
CA ARG A 145 0.56 7.47 -26.46
C ARG A 145 1.38 8.51 -27.21
N ASN A 146 2.36 9.12 -26.55
CA ASN A 146 3.25 10.11 -27.18
C ASN A 146 4.08 9.46 -28.32
N GLN A 147 4.57 8.24 -28.13
CA GLN A 147 5.28 7.50 -29.20
C GLN A 147 4.38 7.25 -30.41
N LEU A 148 3.10 6.92 -30.20
CA LEU A 148 2.13 6.77 -31.29
C LEU A 148 1.87 8.09 -32.04
N GLU A 149 1.86 9.23 -31.36
CA GLU A 149 1.75 10.55 -32.00
C GLU A 149 2.95 10.82 -32.92
N TYR A 150 4.16 10.48 -32.49
CA TYR A 150 5.36 10.59 -33.33
C TYR A 150 5.29 9.65 -34.53
N VAL A 151 4.94 8.38 -34.33
CA VAL A 151 4.80 7.40 -35.42
C VAL A 151 3.74 7.87 -36.43
N GLN A 152 2.59 8.38 -35.97
CA GLN A 152 1.56 8.91 -36.85
C GLN A 152 2.05 10.12 -37.65
N SER A 153 2.81 11.02 -37.02
CA SER A 153 3.40 12.19 -37.68
C SER A 153 4.42 11.78 -38.76
N ASP A 154 5.27 10.81 -38.46
CA ASP A 154 6.25 10.26 -39.41
C ASP A 154 5.56 9.56 -40.59
N LEU A 155 4.48 8.81 -40.35
CA LEU A 155 3.68 8.21 -41.42
C LEU A 155 3.02 9.28 -42.30
N ASN A 156 2.46 10.35 -41.71
CA ASN A 156 1.88 11.46 -42.45
C ASN A 156 2.93 12.20 -43.31
N LEU A 157 4.15 12.39 -42.78
CA LEU A 157 5.26 12.98 -43.52
C LEU A 157 5.67 12.07 -44.69
N LEU A 158 5.83 10.76 -44.44
CA LEU A 158 6.17 9.78 -45.46
C LEU A 158 5.12 9.76 -46.58
N ARG A 159 3.83 9.85 -46.22
CA ARG A 159 2.70 9.97 -47.16
C ARG A 159 2.81 11.21 -48.03
N ALA A 160 3.04 12.38 -47.42
CA ALA A 160 3.19 13.64 -48.15
C ALA A 160 4.38 13.58 -49.13
N GLN A 161 5.51 13.02 -48.69
CA GLN A 161 6.72 12.87 -49.50
C GLN A 161 6.54 11.87 -50.65
N CYS A 162 5.84 10.76 -50.44
CA CYS A 162 5.60 9.74 -51.48
C CYS A 162 4.56 10.19 -52.51
N SER A 163 3.61 11.04 -52.11
CA SER A 163 2.59 11.59 -53.02
C SER A 163 3.15 12.65 -53.98
N GLN A 164 4.34 13.18 -53.70
CA GLN A 164 4.96 14.20 -54.55
C GLN A 164 5.52 13.60 -55.83
N ARG A 165 5.00 14.05 -56.98
CA ARG A 165 5.50 13.63 -58.30
C ARG A 165 6.93 14.11 -58.51
N ARG A 166 7.87 13.17 -58.70
CA ARG A 166 9.28 13.46 -59.00
C ARG A 166 9.49 13.61 -60.50
N LYS A 167 10.35 14.57 -60.89
CA LYS A 167 10.71 14.84 -62.30
C LYS A 167 12.09 14.32 -62.70
N TYR A 168 12.99 14.11 -61.73
CA TYR A 168 14.42 13.86 -61.98
C TYR A 168 14.98 12.59 -61.34
N VAL A 169 14.35 12.08 -60.27
CA VAL A 169 14.87 10.96 -59.47
C VAL A 169 13.75 9.94 -59.24
N GLU A 170 14.05 8.67 -59.47
CA GLU A 170 13.12 7.57 -59.23
C GLU A 170 12.74 7.43 -57.75
N ASN A 171 11.51 6.99 -57.49
CA ASN A 171 11.03 6.74 -56.13
C ASN A 171 11.25 5.27 -55.73
N MET A 172 12.46 4.96 -55.26
CA MET A 172 12.83 3.63 -54.76
C MET A 172 12.03 3.17 -53.53
N VAL A 173 11.23 4.04 -52.91
CA VAL A 173 10.33 3.69 -51.80
C VAL A 173 9.03 3.07 -52.33
N GLU A 174 8.59 3.47 -53.53
CA GLU A 174 7.36 3.01 -54.21
C GLU A 174 7.60 2.01 -55.35
N CYS A 175 8.84 1.81 -55.80
CA CYS A 175 9.14 0.92 -56.92
C CYS A 175 8.58 -0.50 -56.72
N VAL A 176 7.67 -0.90 -57.62
CA VAL A 176 7.24 -2.28 -57.84
C VAL A 176 7.95 -2.73 -59.12
N LEU A 177 8.92 -3.63 -59.00
CA LEU A 177 9.64 -4.16 -60.17
C LEU A 177 8.70 -5.04 -61.02
N PRO A 178 8.78 -4.97 -62.37
CA PRO A 178 7.79 -5.62 -63.24
C PRO A 178 7.95 -7.15 -63.40
N ASP A 179 9.11 -7.72 -63.07
CA ASP A 179 9.37 -9.15 -63.29
C ASP A 179 9.02 -10.02 -62.08
N ALA A 180 8.48 -11.19 -62.40
CA ALA A 180 7.48 -11.91 -61.63
C ALA A 180 8.00 -12.67 -60.39
N THR A 181 7.00 -13.06 -59.59
CA THR A 181 6.97 -14.13 -58.56
C THR A 181 7.25 -13.70 -57.10
N LEU A 182 6.15 -13.63 -56.34
CA LEU A 182 6.00 -13.47 -54.89
C LEU A 182 6.59 -12.19 -54.22
N SER A 183 5.68 -11.31 -53.79
CA SER A 183 5.89 -10.34 -52.69
C SER A 183 6.69 -9.05 -52.98
N ASN A 184 6.41 -8.35 -54.09
CA ASN A 184 6.91 -6.97 -54.27
C ASN A 184 5.99 -5.93 -53.60
N CYS A 185 6.00 -5.91 -52.27
CA CYS A 185 5.37 -4.83 -51.48
C CYS A 185 6.33 -3.64 -51.46
N SER A 186 5.86 -2.42 -51.79
CA SER A 186 6.72 -1.23 -51.72
C SER A 186 7.27 -1.04 -50.29
N ARG A 187 8.45 -0.41 -50.14
CA ARG A 187 9.04 -0.22 -48.80
C ARG A 187 8.09 0.53 -47.87
N ARG A 188 7.31 1.48 -48.42
CA ARG A 188 6.21 2.15 -47.71
C ARG A 188 5.16 1.15 -47.22
N LYS A 189 4.69 0.28 -48.11
CA LYS A 189 3.69 -0.75 -47.80
C LYS A 189 4.20 -1.74 -46.73
N LYS A 190 5.50 -2.08 -46.74
CA LYS A 190 6.15 -2.86 -45.67
C LYS A 190 6.16 -2.12 -44.32
N ILE A 191 6.49 -0.83 -44.30
CA ILE A 191 6.45 -0.01 -43.08
C ILE A 191 5.03 0.04 -42.51
N MET A 192 4.03 0.34 -43.35
CA MET A 192 2.62 0.37 -42.94
C MET A 192 2.16 -0.97 -42.35
N LEU A 193 2.53 -2.10 -42.97
CA LEU A 193 2.20 -3.43 -42.46
C LEU A 193 2.84 -3.71 -41.09
N MET A 194 4.09 -3.27 -40.87
CA MET A 194 4.74 -3.40 -39.56
C MET A 194 4.03 -2.56 -38.50
N VAL A 195 3.65 -1.32 -38.83
CA VAL A 195 2.92 -0.46 -37.89
C VAL A 195 1.53 -1.05 -37.60
N SER A 196 0.78 -1.49 -38.62
CA SER A 196 -0.54 -2.10 -38.46
C SER A 196 -0.50 -3.33 -37.55
N ARG A 197 0.45 -4.26 -37.77
CA ARG A 197 0.64 -5.43 -36.89
C ARG A 197 0.95 -5.03 -35.45
N THR A 198 1.81 -4.03 -35.28
CA THR A 198 2.22 -3.54 -33.95
C THR A 198 1.04 -2.90 -33.23
N VAL A 199 0.34 -1.97 -33.88
CA VAL A 199 -0.84 -1.28 -33.33
C VAL A 199 -1.94 -2.28 -32.97
N THR A 200 -2.22 -3.24 -33.85
CA THR A 200 -3.22 -4.29 -33.58
C THR A 200 -2.86 -5.13 -32.36
N THR A 201 -1.58 -5.50 -32.22
CA THR A 201 -1.09 -6.24 -31.05
C THR A 201 -1.26 -5.41 -29.77
N ILE A 202 -0.93 -4.12 -29.81
CA ILE A 202 -1.10 -3.23 -28.66
C ILE A 202 -2.58 -3.05 -28.31
N ILE A 203 -3.48 -2.91 -29.30
CA ILE A 203 -4.93 -2.85 -29.07
C ILE A 203 -5.42 -4.08 -28.30
N GLN A 204 -5.03 -5.28 -28.74
CA GLN A 204 -5.42 -6.52 -28.07
C GLN A 204 -4.99 -6.54 -26.60
N VAL A 205 -3.74 -6.14 -26.33
CA VAL A 205 -3.22 -6.04 -24.97
C VAL A 205 -4.00 -5.02 -24.13
N VAL A 206 -4.30 -3.84 -24.69
CA VAL A 206 -5.07 -2.80 -24.00
C VAL A 206 -6.51 -3.26 -23.73
N GLU A 207 -7.14 -3.96 -24.67
CA GLU A 207 -8.49 -4.50 -24.51
C GLU A 207 -8.55 -5.60 -23.44
N ASP A 208 -7.56 -6.49 -23.42
CA ASP A 208 -7.45 -7.52 -22.39
C ASP A 208 -7.25 -6.90 -21.01
N GLU A 209 -6.45 -5.83 -20.91
CA GLU A 209 -6.23 -5.12 -19.65
C GLU A 209 -7.48 -4.35 -19.20
N LEU A 210 -8.19 -3.68 -20.11
CA LEU A 210 -9.47 -3.00 -19.83
C LEU A 210 -10.54 -3.97 -19.33
N ARG A 211 -10.58 -5.21 -19.84
CA ARG A 211 -11.52 -6.25 -19.36
C ARG A 211 -11.20 -6.74 -17.95
N ARG A 212 -9.93 -6.68 -17.54
CA ARG A 212 -9.45 -7.13 -16.23
C ARG A 212 -9.45 -6.02 -15.19
N SER A 213 -9.37 -4.77 -15.63
CA SER A 213 -9.25 -3.58 -14.80
C SER A 213 -10.63 -3.08 -14.33
N SER A 214 -10.79 -2.91 -13.01
CA SER A 214 -11.82 -2.03 -12.41
C SER A 214 -11.18 -0.74 -11.86
N SER A 215 -10.10 -0.28 -12.49
CA SER A 215 -9.06 0.59 -11.91
C SER A 215 -9.17 2.06 -12.35
N ILE A 216 -8.59 2.95 -11.54
CA ILE A 216 -8.37 4.39 -11.79
C ILE A 216 -7.71 4.69 -13.17
N LYS A 217 -7.05 3.68 -13.77
CA LYS A 217 -6.33 3.80 -15.06
C LYS A 217 -7.23 3.54 -16.28
N GLU A 218 -8.50 3.19 -16.06
CA GLU A 218 -9.44 2.88 -17.14
C GLU A 218 -9.56 4.04 -18.14
N ASN A 219 -9.60 5.29 -17.66
CA ASN A 219 -9.66 6.45 -18.56
C ASN A 219 -8.39 6.60 -19.40
N ASP A 220 -7.20 6.45 -18.82
CA ASP A 220 -5.93 6.54 -19.55
C ASP A 220 -5.81 5.42 -20.61
N LEU A 221 -6.28 4.22 -20.28
CA LEU A 221 -6.31 3.08 -21.21
C LEU A 221 -7.35 3.29 -22.33
N LEU A 222 -8.50 3.89 -22.04
CA LEU A 222 -9.51 4.25 -23.04
C LEU A 222 -8.96 5.32 -24.01
N GLU A 223 -8.28 6.35 -23.50
CA GLU A 223 -7.63 7.36 -24.33
C GLU A 223 -6.54 6.73 -25.22
N LEU A 224 -5.73 5.82 -24.68
CA LEU A 224 -4.73 5.09 -25.47
C LEU A 224 -5.40 4.20 -26.54
N LYS A 225 -6.47 3.50 -26.19
CA LYS A 225 -7.24 2.67 -27.12
C LYS A 225 -7.79 3.51 -28.27
N GLN A 226 -8.40 4.65 -27.97
CA GLN A 226 -8.89 5.58 -28.97
C GLN A 226 -7.75 6.03 -29.90
N LYS A 227 -6.60 6.39 -29.34
CA LYS A 227 -5.44 6.80 -30.15
C LYS A 227 -4.95 5.69 -31.07
N LEU A 228 -4.88 4.46 -30.58
CA LEU A 228 -4.51 3.29 -31.38
C LEU A 228 -5.51 3.04 -32.52
N GLN A 229 -6.81 3.23 -32.27
CA GLN A 229 -7.84 3.12 -33.30
C GLN A 229 -7.70 4.21 -34.38
N GLU A 230 -7.42 5.46 -34.00
CA GLU A 230 -7.12 6.54 -34.96
C GLU A 230 -5.93 6.19 -35.86
N VAL A 231 -4.83 5.70 -35.27
CA VAL A 231 -3.65 5.28 -36.02
C VAL A 231 -3.99 4.10 -36.95
N ASN A 232 -4.80 3.14 -36.48
CA ASN A 232 -5.19 1.99 -37.28
C ASN A 232 -6.07 2.38 -38.49
N ILE A 233 -7.04 3.28 -38.30
CA ILE A 233 -7.87 3.82 -39.38
C ILE A 233 -7.00 4.57 -40.40
N CYS A 234 -6.08 5.42 -39.92
CA CYS A 234 -5.14 6.15 -40.77
C CYS A 234 -4.28 5.24 -41.66
N ILE A 235 -4.01 4.00 -41.23
CA ILE A 235 -3.26 3.00 -42.01
C ILE A 235 -4.20 2.26 -42.99
N ALA A 236 -5.42 1.93 -42.55
CA ALA A 236 -6.39 1.19 -43.36
C ALA A 236 -6.82 1.97 -44.62
N ASP A 237 -7.10 3.27 -44.47
CA ASP A 237 -7.47 4.18 -45.57
C ASP A 237 -6.43 4.20 -46.71
N GLU A 238 -5.16 3.87 -46.41
CA GLU A 238 -4.09 3.82 -47.41
C GLU A 238 -3.94 2.46 -48.10
N THR A 239 -4.33 1.35 -47.46
CA THR A 239 -4.28 0.02 -48.08
C THR A 239 -5.32 -0.13 -49.19
N ASP A 240 -6.47 0.54 -49.05
CA ASP A 240 -7.57 0.48 -50.00
C ASP A 240 -7.37 1.45 -51.19
N ALA A 241 -6.83 2.65 -50.95
CA ALA A 241 -6.52 3.62 -52.01
C ALA A 241 -5.44 3.12 -53.02
N VAL A 242 -4.58 2.18 -52.61
CA VAL A 242 -3.55 1.59 -53.49
C VAL A 242 -4.14 0.45 -54.36
N ASN A 243 -5.28 -0.14 -54.00
CA ASN A 243 -5.93 -1.19 -54.81
C ASN A 243 -6.82 -0.61 -55.92
N GLU A 244 -7.33 0.63 -55.77
CA GLU A 244 -8.18 1.28 -56.78
C GLU A 244 -7.40 1.90 -57.96
N THR A 245 -6.06 1.97 -57.90
CA THR A 245 -5.25 2.66 -58.92
C THR A 245 -4.70 1.77 -60.03
N VAL A 246 -5.22 0.54 -60.22
CA VAL A 246 -4.97 -0.26 -61.43
C VAL A 246 -6.15 -0.07 -62.40
N PRO A 247 -6.04 0.78 -63.45
CA PRO A 247 -7.10 0.90 -64.43
C PRO A 247 -7.08 -0.35 -65.34
N ASN A 248 -8.05 -1.24 -65.13
CA ASN A 248 -8.48 -2.19 -66.15
C ASN A 248 -9.06 -1.41 -67.32
N ASN A 249 -8.24 -1.03 -68.28
CA ASN A 249 -8.66 -0.73 -69.66
C ASN A 249 -7.42 -0.51 -70.52
N MET A 250 -6.85 -1.58 -71.07
CA MET A 250 -6.17 -1.63 -72.38
C MET A 250 -5.77 -3.09 -72.66
N LEU A 251 -6.68 -3.92 -73.19
CA LEU A 251 -6.37 -5.10 -74.02
C LEU A 251 -7.66 -5.85 -74.42
N GLU A 252 -8.38 -5.32 -75.41
CA GLU A 252 -9.10 -6.19 -76.37
C GLU A 252 -8.65 -5.80 -77.78
N GLN A 253 -7.70 -6.57 -78.31
CA GLN A 253 -7.91 -7.59 -79.34
C GLN A 253 -7.68 -7.04 -80.76
N VAL A 254 -6.45 -7.21 -81.24
CA VAL A 254 -6.21 -7.46 -82.66
C VAL A 254 -5.47 -8.80 -82.76
N ILE A 255 -5.86 -9.56 -83.77
CA ILE A 255 -5.21 -10.74 -84.36
C ILE A 255 -5.70 -12.11 -83.83
N ALA A 256 -6.81 -12.57 -84.39
CA ALA A 256 -6.91 -13.95 -84.87
C ALA A 256 -7.33 -13.92 -86.36
N LYS A 257 -6.38 -14.18 -87.26
CA LYS A 257 -6.66 -14.59 -88.65
C LYS A 257 -6.84 -16.11 -88.67
N PRO A 258 -7.83 -16.68 -89.36
CA PRO A 258 -7.83 -18.10 -89.70
C PRO A 258 -7.16 -18.33 -91.06
N ILE A 259 -6.41 -19.42 -91.15
CA ILE A 259 -5.72 -19.92 -92.35
C ILE A 259 -6.54 -21.10 -92.91
N TYR A 260 -7.02 -20.89 -94.15
CA TYR A 260 -7.37 -21.80 -95.26
C TYR A 260 -8.51 -22.83 -95.16
N LYS A 261 -9.33 -22.81 -96.23
CA LYS A 261 -9.81 -24.02 -96.92
C LYS A 261 -9.65 -23.81 -98.43
N TYR A 262 -9.00 -24.77 -99.10
CA TYR A 262 -9.01 -24.94 -100.55
C TYR A 262 -10.23 -25.76 -100.98
N MET A 263 -10.68 -25.48 -102.21
CA MET A 263 -11.81 -26.02 -103.00
C MET A 263 -13.21 -25.52 -102.64
#